data_AF-A0A453DK87-F1
#
_entry.id   AF-A0A453DK87-F1
#
_cell.length_a   1.000
_cell.length_b   1.000
_cell.length_c   1.000
_cell.angle_alpha   90.00
_cell.angle_beta   90.00
_cell.angle_gamma   90.00
#
_symmetry.space_group_name_H-M   'P 1'
#
loop_
_entity.id
_entity.type
_entity.pdbx_description
1 polymer ?
#
loop_
_entity_poly.entity_id
_entity_poly.type
_entity_poly.pdbx_seq_one_letter_code
_entity_poly.pdbx_strand_id
1 'polypeptide(L)' 'MYFTPFAPGIIPYSGFATKALQIYSFKIFDLDDSLKWPLYVYGVVAARDAVDGNHNLLFSRSRTNCQLLTEKRILFCT' A
#
# COMPACT_ATOMS: atom_id res chain seq x y z
N MET A 1 -8.22 10.14 -4.67
CA MET A 1 -8.10 11.36 -3.84
C MET A 1 -7.07 12.27 -4.50
N TYR A 2 -7.17 13.59 -4.32
CA TYR A 2 -6.13 14.51 -4.78
C TYR A 2 -5.08 14.66 -3.68
N PHE A 3 -3.83 14.35 -3.99
CA PHE A 3 -2.71 14.59 -3.07
C PHE A 3 -1.92 15.78 -3.57
N THR A 4 -1.71 16.77 -2.71
CA THR A 4 -0.71 17.80 -2.93
C THR A 4 0.65 17.26 -2.47
N PRO A 5 1.70 17.28 -3.31
CA PRO A 5 3.03 16.81 -2.95
C PRO A 5 3.75 17.75 -1.96
N PHE A 6 3.03 18.67 -1.31
CA PHE A 6 3.58 19.71 -0.45
C PHE A 6 3.26 19.46 1.02
N ALA A 7 4.23 19.78 1.87
CA ALA A 7 4.06 19.74 3.32
C ALA A 7 2.88 20.66 3.75
N PRO A 8 2.11 20.28 4.78
CA PRO A 8 1.00 21.09 5.28
C PRO A 8 1.50 22.50 5.63
N GLY A 9 0.95 23.53 4.98
CA GLY A 9 1.25 24.94 5.27
C GLY A 9 2.01 25.71 4.19
N ILE A 10 2.48 25.05 3.11
CA ILE A 10 3.07 25.74 1.95
C ILE A 10 2.27 25.36 0.70
N ILE A 11 1.33 26.23 0.30
CA ILE A 11 0.59 26.08 -0.96
C ILE A 11 1.11 27.16 -1.92
N PRO A 12 2.09 26.87 -2.80
CA PRO A 12 2.41 27.77 -3.89
C PRO A 12 1.21 27.81 -4.85
N TYR A 13 0.99 28.96 -5.48
CA TYR A 13 -0.10 29.22 -6.44
C TYR A 13 -0.14 28.21 -7.63
N SER A 14 0.90 27.40 -7.80
CA SER A 14 1.02 26.33 -8.81
C SER A 14 0.68 24.92 -8.30
N GLY A 15 0.17 24.77 -7.07
CA GLY A 15 -0.20 23.48 -6.48
C GLY A 15 -1.45 22.88 -7.11
N PHE A 16 -1.38 22.49 -8.38
CA PHE A 16 -2.45 21.72 -9.00
C PHE A 16 -2.55 20.36 -8.32
N ALA A 17 -3.73 20.08 -7.77
CA ALA A 17 -4.15 18.77 -7.34
C ALA A 17 -3.99 17.78 -8.51
N THR A 18 -2.92 16.99 -8.51
CA THR A 18 -2.67 15.98 -9.54
C THR A 18 -3.40 14.70 -9.19
N LYS A 19 -3.72 13.88 -10.20
CA LYS A 19 -4.32 12.56 -9.99
C LYS A 19 -3.25 11.67 -9.36
N ALA A 20 -3.43 11.25 -8.11
CA ALA A 20 -2.56 10.28 -7.46
C ALA A 20 -3.21 8.89 -7.45
N LEU A 21 -2.41 7.84 -7.65
CA LEU A 21 -2.87 6.46 -7.52
C LEU A 21 -2.98 6.08 -6.04
N GLN A 22 -4.19 5.71 -5.60
CA GLN A 22 -4.42 5.21 -4.25
C GLN A 22 -4.74 3.71 -4.28
N ILE A 23 -3.85 2.91 -3.72
CA ILE A 23 -4.00 1.45 -3.64
C ILE A 23 -4.51 1.12 -2.24
N TYR A 24 -5.75 0.61 -2.15
CA TYR A 24 -6.41 0.29 -0.88
C TYR A 24 -6.14 -1.11 -0.37
N SER A 25 -5.98 -2.05 -1.29
CA SER A 25 -5.80 -3.45 -0.97
C SER A 25 -5.19 -4.17 -2.15
N PHE A 26 -4.63 -5.34 -1.88
CA PHE A 26 -4.19 -6.27 -2.91
C PHE A 26 -4.48 -7.69 -2.46
N LYS A 27 -4.68 -8.56 -3.45
CA LYS A 27 -4.95 -9.98 -3.25
C LYS A 27 -3.68 -10.78 -3.51
N ILE A 28 -3.36 -11.70 -2.61
CA ILE A 28 -2.34 -12.73 -2.85
C ILE A 28 -3.02 -13.89 -3.58
N PHE A 29 -2.42 -14.31 -4.69
CA PHE A 29 -2.88 -15.42 -5.52
C PHE A 29 -1.67 -16.28 -5.92
N ASP A 30 -1.92 -17.46 -6.49
CA ASP A 30 -0.90 -18.43 -6.94
C ASP A 30 0.18 -18.71 -5.90
N LEU A 31 -0.26 -19.22 -4.75
CA LEU A 31 0.63 -19.67 -3.69
C LEU A 31 1.28 -21.00 -4.10
N ASP A 32 2.58 -21.12 -3.86
CA ASP A 32 3.28 -22.40 -3.94
C ASP A 32 2.65 -23.42 -2.99
N ASP A 33 2.72 -24.72 -3.32
CA ASP A 33 2.16 -25.82 -2.51
C ASP A 33 2.67 -25.85 -1.05
N SER A 34 3.82 -25.20 -0.81
CA SER A 34 4.42 -25.01 0.51
C SER A 34 3.68 -24.01 1.41
N LEU A 35 2.93 -23.07 0.82
CA LEU A 35 2.25 -21.98 1.51
C LEU A 35 0.75 -22.26 1.55
N LYS A 36 0.30 -22.81 2.69
CA LYS A 36 -1.11 -23.12 2.93
C LYS A 36 -1.79 -22.02 3.72
N TRP A 37 -3.05 -21.76 3.38
CA TRP A 37 -3.91 -20.90 4.16
C TRP A 37 -4.16 -21.49 5.57
N PRO A 38 -4.31 -20.63 6.61
CA PRO A 38 -4.17 -19.18 6.59
C PRO A 38 -2.71 -18.72 6.63
N LEU A 39 -2.45 -17.53 6.07
CA LEU A 39 -1.12 -16.92 6.03
C LEU A 39 -0.99 -15.81 7.07
N TYR A 40 0.17 -15.75 7.73
CA TYR A 40 0.56 -14.64 8.59
C TYR A 40 1.55 -13.77 7.85
N VAL A 41 1.06 -12.66 7.29
CA VAL A 41 1.84 -11.77 6.42
C VAL A 41 2.43 -10.63 7.25
N TYR A 42 3.73 -10.41 7.10
CA TYR A 42 4.47 -9.26 7.67
C TYR A 42 5.54 -8.79 6.70
N GLY A 43 6.08 -7.59 6.91
CA GLY A 43 7.06 -6.97 6.05
C GLY A 43 6.58 -5.63 5.50
N VAL A 44 7.22 -5.20 4.41
CA VAL A 44 6.97 -3.91 3.77
C VAL A 44 6.59 -4.14 2.30
N VAL A 45 5.50 -3.53 1.86
CA VAL A 45 5.13 -3.42 0.44
C VAL A 45 5.05 -1.94 0.10
N ALA A 46 5.80 -1.53 -0.91
CA ALA A 46 5.73 -0.19 -1.47
C ALA A 46 5.51 -0.27 -2.98
N ALA A 47 4.69 0.63 -3.51
CA ALA A 47 4.49 0.78 -4.94
C ALA A 47 5.01 2.15 -5.37
N ARG A 48 5.66 2.19 -6.53
CA ARG A 48 6.10 3.44 -7.14
C ARG A 48 5.00 3.96 -8.05
N ASP A 49 4.49 5.15 -7.79
CA ASP A 49 3.59 5.82 -8.73
C ASP A 49 4.43 6.62 -9.75
N ALA A 50 4.07 6.51 -11.02
CA ALA A 50 4.68 7.28 -12.10
C ALA A 50 4.24 8.75 -12.07
N VAL A 51 3.17 9.09 -11.35
CA VAL A 51 2.61 10.45 -11.31
C VAL A 51 3.49 11.39 -10.47
N ASP A 52 3.93 10.97 -9.29
CA ASP A 52 4.71 11.82 -8.37
C ASP A 52 6.12 11.28 -8.08
N GLY A 53 6.46 10.09 -8.60
CA GLY A 53 7.75 9.44 -8.38
C GLY A 53 7.95 8.95 -6.94
N ASN A 54 6.93 9.06 -6.09
CA ASN A 54 6.99 8.66 -4.70
C ASN A 54 6.83 7.14 -4.55
N HIS A 55 7.52 6.59 -3.56
CA HIS A 55 7.26 5.22 -3.10
C HIS A 55 6.12 5.28 -2.09
N ASN A 56 4.90 4.97 -2.54
CA ASN A 56 3.75 4.86 -1.66
C ASN A 56 3.89 3.59 -0.83
N LEU A 57 4.12 3.76 0.47
CA LEU A 57 4.11 2.66 1.43
C LEU A 57 2.68 2.12 1.52
N LEU A 58 2.48 0.90 1.04
CA LEU A 58 1.17 0.25 1.00
C LEU A 58 0.94 -0.61 2.23
N PHE A 59 1.95 -1.35 2.67
CA PHE A 59 1.84 -2.25 3.80
C PHE A 59 3.11 -2.16 4.63
N SER A 60 2.97 -2.01 5.94
CA SER A 60 4.10 -2.05 6.87
C SER A 60 3.67 -2.72 8.16
N ARG A 61 4.07 -3.97 8.35
CA ARG A 61 3.76 -4.75 9.55
C ARG A 61 4.99 -5.45 10.08
N SER A 62 5.20 -5.39 11.39
CA SER A 62 6.25 -6.15 12.06
C SER A 62 5.86 -7.62 12.17
N ARG A 63 6.87 -8.48 12.39
CA ARG A 63 6.67 -9.91 12.66
C ARG A 63 5.80 -10.19 13.90
N THR A 64 5.78 -9.27 14.87
CA THR A 64 4.93 -9.36 16.07
C THR A 64 3.49 -8.91 15.82
N ASN A 65 3.22 -8.24 14.70
CA ASN A 65 1.92 -7.69 14.34
C ASN A 65 1.52 -8.11 12.91
N CYS A 66 1.63 -9.39 12.60
CA CYS A 66 1.25 -9.92 11.29
C CYS A 66 -0.23 -9.67 10.97
N GLN A 67 -0.54 -9.56 9.68
CA GLN A 67 -1.91 -9.62 9.20
C GLN A 67 -2.28 -11.07 8.89
N LEU A 68 -3.38 -11.54 9.49
CA LEU A 68 -3.95 -12.85 9.17
C LEU A 68 -4.73 -12.77 7.87
N LEU A 69 -4.27 -13.53 6.88
CA LEU A 69 -4.90 -13.63 5.57
C LEU A 69 -5.49 -15.04 5.41
N THR A 70 -6.74 -15.10 4.97
CA THR A 70 -7.44 -16.33 4.58
C THR A 70 -7.69 -16.28 3.08
N GLU A 71 -8.01 -17.42 2.45
CA GLU A 71 -8.23 -17.51 1.00
C GLU A 71 -9.26 -16.48 0.46
N LYS A 72 -10.24 -16.11 1.29
CA LYS A 72 -11.28 -15.13 0.95
C LYS A 72 -10.94 -13.69 1.33
N ARG A 73 -9.84 -13.45 2.06
CA ARG A 73 -9.46 -12.13 2.55
C ARG A 73 -8.38 -11.50 1.67
N ILE A 74 -8.44 -10.17 1.58
CA ILE A 74 -7.47 -9.32 0.90
C ILE A 74 -6.49 -8.72 1.92
N LEU A 75 -5.26 -8.43 1.47
CA LEU A 75 -4.33 -7.66 2.29
C LEU A 75 -4.76 -6.21 2.23
N PHE A 76 -4.87 -5.59 3.41
CA PHE A 76 -5.31 -4.21 3.53
C PHE A 76 -4.06 -3.34 3.65
N CYS A 77 -4.06 -2.24 2.91
CA CYS A 77 -3.02 -1.25 3.07
C CYS A 77 -3.19 -0.53 4.41
N THR A 78 -2.07 -0.18 5.04
CA THR A 78 -2.01 0.57 6.32
C THR A 78 -1.82 2.05 6.10
#